data_AF-A0A2Z2PXL3-F1
#
_entry.id   AF-A0A2Z2PXL3-F1
#
_cell.length_a   1.000
_cell.length_b   1.000
_cell.length_c   1.000
_cell.angle_alpha   90.00
_cell.angle_beta   90.00
_cell.angle_gamma   90.00
#
_symmetry.space_group_name_H-M   'P 1'
#
loop_
_entity.id
_entity.type
_entity.pdbx_description
1 polymer ?
#
loop_
_entity_poly.entity_id
_entity_poly.type
_entity_poly.pdbx_seq_one_letter_code
_entity_poly.pdbx_strand_id
1 'polypeptide(L)'
;MGRLVDIAWPELDIVVVAELADEENPELCEEFWQDLPFKVMQAHPVVSGESLYAWTPTISTAPVRLRRRIVDCAIGDLRYSQATGNKFSIQYGKGLEPLAQPVLGKVLEEYHHLLPVVGKAIWNNLFFAKEKIFVEVRPHDVSQAFKGEGRFANLKGAAAVFYAEAKRIQTDEPEDLRRIRTGEIGDTGTYGQYFTAWDFANGMLRDYIMYTAYPLLKLIDTLSHEDFVAVVEAFDPAYSEYLGYSGLNTLLDFSNKLRAAIRETDDKEELRTLLRTFIMYGNRLCAWSYHYFPWYLGMFYGRAVNGQEFPGRFNQIKPN
;
A
#
# COMPACT_ATOMS: atom_id res chain seq x y z
N MET A 1 -19.07 -18.66 -9.24
CA MET A 1 -17.68 -19.13 -9.43
C MET A 1 -16.87 -17.96 -9.93
N GLY A 2 -15.89 -17.52 -9.15
CA GLY A 2 -15.09 -16.34 -9.43
C GLY A 2 -13.93 -16.62 -10.39
N ARG A 3 -13.37 -15.53 -10.93
CA ARG A 3 -12.16 -15.59 -11.75
C ARG A 3 -10.96 -16.03 -10.92
N LEU A 4 -10.06 -16.79 -11.55
CA LEU A 4 -8.83 -17.28 -10.91
C LEU A 4 -7.63 -16.39 -11.24
N VAL A 5 -6.78 -16.16 -10.25
CA VAL A 5 -5.50 -15.43 -10.36
C VAL A 5 -4.34 -16.26 -9.83
N ASP A 6 -3.19 -16.17 -10.49
CA ASP A 6 -1.91 -16.59 -9.92
C ASP A 6 -1.36 -15.46 -9.05
N ILE A 7 -0.85 -15.81 -7.88
CA ILE A 7 -0.07 -14.92 -6.99
C ILE A 7 1.30 -15.57 -6.82
N ALA A 8 2.33 -14.95 -7.39
CA ALA A 8 3.69 -15.48 -7.46
C ALA A 8 4.68 -14.61 -6.67
N TRP A 9 5.60 -15.26 -5.96
CA TRP A 9 6.79 -14.66 -5.36
C TRP A 9 8.02 -15.25 -6.07
N PRO A 10 8.48 -14.66 -7.19
CA PRO A 10 9.57 -15.23 -7.98
C PRO A 10 10.86 -15.43 -7.17
N GLU A 11 11.18 -14.49 -6.26
CA GLU A 11 12.38 -14.59 -5.42
C GLU A 11 12.32 -15.74 -4.39
N LEU A 12 11.14 -16.33 -4.18
CA LEU A 12 10.94 -17.48 -3.28
C LEU A 12 10.60 -18.78 -4.02
N ASP A 13 10.48 -18.76 -5.35
CA ASP A 13 10.02 -19.89 -6.18
C ASP A 13 8.67 -20.47 -5.70
N ILE A 14 7.74 -19.59 -5.31
CA ILE A 14 6.40 -19.97 -4.82
C ILE A 14 5.33 -19.29 -5.66
N VAL A 15 4.34 -20.08 -6.09
CA VAL A 15 3.11 -19.61 -6.74
C VAL A 15 1.92 -20.25 -6.05
N VAL A 16 0.87 -19.47 -5.84
CA VAL A 16 -0.43 -19.94 -5.35
C VAL A 16 -1.55 -19.47 -6.27
N VAL A 17 -2.64 -20.22 -6.34
CA VAL A 17 -3.84 -19.83 -7.10
C VAL A 17 -4.92 -19.35 -6.13
N ALA A 18 -5.62 -18.28 -6.49
CA ALA A 18 -6.73 -17.76 -5.72
C ALA A 18 -7.96 -17.48 -6.60
N GLU A 19 -9.15 -17.64 -6.01
CA GLU A 19 -10.43 -17.28 -6.60
C GLU A 19 -10.87 -15.91 -6.09
N LEU A 20 -11.26 -15.01 -7.00
CA LEU A 20 -11.81 -13.69 -6.66
C LEU A 20 -13.27 -13.81 -6.19
N ALA A 21 -13.66 -12.96 -5.25
CA ALA A 21 -15.02 -12.89 -4.69
C ALA A 21 -15.96 -12.08 -5.61
N ASP A 22 -16.08 -12.50 -6.87
CA ASP A 22 -16.84 -11.79 -7.91
C ASP A 22 -18.35 -11.69 -7.58
N GLU A 23 -18.88 -12.59 -6.74
CA GLU A 23 -20.28 -12.54 -6.31
C GLU A 23 -20.49 -11.59 -5.13
N GLU A 24 -19.56 -11.60 -4.17
CA GLU A 24 -19.66 -10.82 -2.94
C GLU A 24 -19.23 -9.36 -3.10
N ASN A 25 -18.23 -9.07 -3.94
CA ASN A 25 -17.77 -7.70 -4.21
C ASN A 25 -17.40 -7.53 -5.71
N PRO A 26 -18.39 -7.59 -6.62
CA PRO A 26 -18.15 -7.61 -8.07
C PRO A 26 -17.41 -6.37 -8.57
N GLU A 27 -17.78 -5.17 -8.10
CA GLU A 27 -17.19 -3.92 -8.58
C GLU A 27 -15.72 -3.79 -8.17
N LEU A 28 -15.38 -4.20 -6.95
CA LEU A 28 -14.00 -4.24 -6.47
C LEU A 28 -13.17 -5.28 -7.24
N CYS A 29 -13.71 -6.48 -7.43
CA CYS A 29 -13.01 -7.55 -8.14
C CYS A 29 -12.79 -7.18 -9.61
N GLU A 30 -13.75 -6.49 -10.24
CA GLU A 30 -13.59 -5.96 -11.60
C GLU A 30 -12.49 -4.91 -11.69
N GLU A 31 -12.46 -3.91 -10.80
CA GLU A 31 -11.38 -2.92 -10.78
C GLU A 31 -10.00 -3.56 -10.54
N PHE A 32 -9.93 -4.56 -9.67
CA PHE A 32 -8.69 -5.32 -9.43
C PHE A 32 -8.26 -6.11 -10.66
N TRP A 33 -9.20 -6.80 -11.33
CA TRP A 33 -8.95 -7.60 -12.52
C TRP A 33 -8.45 -6.78 -13.71
N GLN A 34 -9.02 -5.59 -13.93
CA GLN A 34 -8.63 -4.69 -15.02
C GLN A 34 -7.19 -4.19 -14.91
N ASP A 35 -6.62 -4.19 -13.69
CA ASP A 35 -5.23 -3.78 -13.46
C ASP A 35 -4.24 -4.96 -13.48
N LEU A 36 -4.70 -6.19 -13.76
CA LEU A 36 -3.84 -7.35 -13.95
C LEU A 36 -3.25 -7.40 -15.38
N PRO A 37 -2.00 -7.89 -15.54
CA PRO A 37 -1.09 -8.30 -14.49
C PRO A 37 -0.36 -7.12 -13.84
N PHE A 38 0.07 -7.29 -12.59
CA PHE A 38 0.94 -6.31 -11.92
C PHE A 38 2.04 -6.96 -11.09
N LYS A 39 3.11 -6.19 -10.85
CA LYS A 39 4.24 -6.52 -9.99
C LYS A 39 4.41 -5.43 -8.93
N VAL A 40 4.35 -5.80 -7.65
CA VAL A 40 4.41 -4.85 -6.51
C VAL A 40 5.34 -5.40 -5.43
N MET A 41 5.98 -4.51 -4.66
CA MET A 41 6.84 -4.94 -3.55
C MET A 41 6.00 -5.60 -2.45
N GLN A 42 6.40 -6.81 -2.05
CA GLN A 42 5.71 -7.58 -1.03
C GLN A 42 6.09 -7.06 0.36
N ALA A 43 5.10 -6.82 1.22
CA ALA A 43 5.30 -6.39 2.59
C ALA A 43 4.61 -7.32 3.60
N HIS A 44 4.97 -7.13 4.86
CA HIS A 44 4.35 -7.79 6.01
C HIS A 44 3.86 -6.72 7.00
N PRO A 45 2.65 -6.81 7.57
CA PRO A 45 2.23 -5.90 8.63
C PRO A 45 3.09 -6.06 9.88
N VAL A 46 3.58 -4.95 10.41
CA VAL A 46 4.28 -4.88 11.71
C VAL A 46 3.31 -4.77 12.91
N VAL A 47 2.00 -4.76 12.66
CA VAL A 47 0.94 -4.57 13.68
C VAL A 47 -0.12 -5.68 13.62
N SER A 48 -0.69 -5.92 12.44
CA SER A 48 -1.95 -6.67 12.27
C SER A 48 -1.87 -8.19 12.42
N GLY A 49 -0.70 -8.74 12.73
CA GLY A 49 -0.49 -10.19 12.92
C GLY A 49 0.03 -10.90 11.67
N GLU A 50 -0.31 -12.17 11.54
CA GLU A 50 0.21 -13.08 10.52
C GLU A 50 -0.54 -12.92 9.18
N SER A 51 -0.20 -11.86 8.45
CA SER A 51 -0.75 -11.54 7.14
C SER A 51 0.35 -11.08 6.18
N LEU A 52 0.09 -11.15 4.88
CA LEU A 52 0.89 -10.55 3.83
C LEU A 52 0.08 -9.42 3.23
N TYR A 53 0.72 -8.33 2.79
CA TYR A 53 0.04 -7.34 1.96
C TYR A 53 1.00 -6.67 0.99
N ALA A 54 0.46 -6.10 -0.09
CA ALA A 54 1.21 -5.21 -0.96
C ALA A 54 0.32 -4.09 -1.50
N TRP A 55 0.89 -2.91 -1.71
CA TRP A 55 0.21 -1.78 -2.33
C TRP A 55 0.00 -2.07 -3.82
N THR A 56 -1.25 -2.14 -4.26
CA THR A 56 -1.60 -2.47 -5.66
C THR A 56 -1.55 -1.22 -6.54
N PRO A 57 -1.48 -1.36 -7.88
CA PRO A 57 -1.72 -0.26 -8.82
C PRO A 57 -3.17 0.23 -8.80
N THR A 58 -4.09 -0.61 -8.36
CA THR A 58 -5.51 -0.30 -8.27
C THR A 58 -5.79 0.74 -7.21
N ILE A 59 -6.37 1.88 -7.58
CA ILE A 59 -7.05 2.76 -6.61
C ILE A 59 -8.55 2.55 -6.75
N SER A 60 -9.09 1.75 -5.83
CA SER A 60 -10.49 1.38 -5.81
C SER A 60 -11.26 2.23 -4.80
N THR A 61 -12.37 2.79 -5.28
CA THR A 61 -13.41 3.40 -4.45
C THR A 61 -14.77 2.71 -4.69
N ALA A 62 -14.75 1.51 -5.27
CA ALA A 62 -15.93 0.72 -5.58
C ALA A 62 -16.78 0.49 -4.31
N PRO A 63 -18.11 0.41 -4.45
CA PRO A 63 -18.99 -0.04 -3.36
C PRO A 63 -18.53 -1.39 -2.80
N VAL A 64 -18.65 -1.55 -1.49
CA VAL A 64 -18.27 -2.79 -0.79
C VAL A 64 -19.51 -3.39 -0.17
N ARG A 65 -19.87 -4.60 -0.61
CA ARG A 65 -21.05 -5.32 -0.14
C ARG A 65 -20.71 -6.27 1.00
N LEU A 66 -19.53 -6.89 0.97
CA LEU A 66 -19.05 -7.78 2.04
C LEU A 66 -17.70 -7.34 2.61
N ARG A 67 -17.65 -7.25 3.94
CA ARG A 67 -16.42 -7.08 4.71
C ARG A 67 -16.24 -8.20 5.72
N ARG A 68 -15.00 -8.50 6.07
CA ARG A 68 -14.65 -9.42 7.16
C ARG A 68 -13.64 -8.77 8.10
N ARG A 69 -13.82 -8.98 9.42
CA ARG A 69 -12.83 -8.54 10.41
C ARG A 69 -11.56 -9.36 10.23
N ILE A 70 -10.39 -8.72 10.32
CA ILE A 70 -9.12 -9.41 10.12
C ILE A 70 -8.92 -10.52 11.16
N VAL A 71 -9.41 -10.34 12.40
CA VAL A 71 -9.41 -11.38 13.44
C VAL A 71 -10.27 -12.62 13.12
N ASP A 72 -11.25 -12.50 12.22
CA ASP A 72 -12.14 -13.60 11.82
C ASP A 72 -11.69 -14.28 10.52
N CYS A 73 -10.60 -13.81 9.90
CA CYS A 73 -10.12 -14.35 8.64
C CYS A 73 -9.39 -15.68 8.84
N ALA A 74 -9.71 -16.65 7.98
CA ALA A 74 -9.01 -17.92 7.91
C ALA A 74 -7.77 -17.80 7.01
N ILE A 75 -6.87 -18.79 7.10
CA ILE A 75 -5.73 -18.90 6.18
C ILE A 75 -6.24 -18.92 4.73
N GLY A 76 -5.55 -18.19 3.86
CA GLY A 76 -5.89 -18.03 2.45
C GLY A 76 -6.94 -16.96 2.16
N ASP A 77 -7.63 -16.39 3.15
CA ASP A 77 -8.56 -15.28 2.90
C ASP A 77 -7.83 -14.09 2.26
N LEU A 78 -8.34 -13.63 1.12
CA LEU A 78 -7.89 -12.41 0.47
C LEU A 78 -8.77 -11.24 0.89
N ARG A 79 -8.11 -10.12 1.19
CA ARG A 79 -8.76 -8.87 1.56
C ARG A 79 -8.19 -7.72 0.76
N TYR A 80 -8.93 -6.62 0.74
CA TYR A 80 -8.49 -5.41 0.07
C TYR A 80 -8.72 -4.17 0.92
N SER A 81 -7.68 -3.36 1.15
CA SER A 81 -7.79 -2.14 1.94
C SER A 81 -8.00 -0.90 1.07
N GLN A 82 -9.23 -0.62 0.64
CA GLN A 82 -9.56 0.58 -0.17
C GLN A 82 -9.27 1.91 0.55
N ALA A 83 -9.33 1.93 1.89
CA ALA A 83 -9.29 3.17 2.67
C ALA A 83 -7.90 3.48 3.26
N THR A 84 -6.98 2.52 3.31
CA THR A 84 -5.65 2.72 3.90
C THR A 84 -4.57 2.14 2.99
N GLY A 85 -4.42 2.73 1.81
CA GLY A 85 -3.30 2.47 0.90
C GLY A 85 -3.58 1.51 -0.26
N ASN A 86 -4.83 1.10 -0.52
CA ASN A 86 -5.17 0.17 -1.61
C ASN A 86 -4.24 -1.05 -1.64
N LYS A 87 -4.31 -1.80 -0.55
CA LYS A 87 -3.44 -2.96 -0.34
C LYS A 87 -4.26 -4.22 -0.50
N PHE A 88 -3.86 -5.11 -1.39
CA PHE A 88 -4.38 -6.48 -1.32
C PHE A 88 -3.61 -7.22 -0.22
N SER A 89 -4.29 -8.10 0.50
CA SER A 89 -3.72 -8.81 1.64
C SER A 89 -4.13 -10.28 1.63
N ILE A 90 -3.25 -11.14 2.13
CA ILE A 90 -3.48 -12.58 2.31
C ILE A 90 -3.32 -12.91 3.78
N GLN A 91 -4.27 -13.63 4.37
CA GLN A 91 -4.11 -14.18 5.70
C GLN A 91 -3.28 -15.47 5.65
N TYR A 92 -2.23 -15.58 6.48
CA TYR A 92 -1.45 -16.82 6.57
C TYR A 92 -1.43 -17.43 7.99
N GLY A 93 -1.95 -16.71 8.99
CA GLY A 93 -2.07 -17.21 10.36
C GLY A 93 -3.08 -16.43 11.19
N LYS A 94 -2.76 -16.07 12.44
CA LYS A 94 -3.60 -15.29 13.35
C LYS A 94 -3.57 -13.78 13.06
N GLY A 95 -4.74 -13.22 12.75
CA GLY A 95 -4.97 -11.78 12.70
C GLY A 95 -5.14 -11.17 14.09
N LEU A 96 -4.66 -9.94 14.29
CA LEU A 96 -4.74 -9.21 15.56
C LEU A 96 -5.55 -7.91 15.48
N GLU A 97 -5.75 -7.38 14.29
CA GLU A 97 -6.45 -6.11 14.07
C GLU A 97 -7.97 -6.32 13.98
N PRO A 98 -8.80 -5.61 14.77
CA PRO A 98 -10.25 -5.84 14.77
C PRO A 98 -10.98 -5.19 13.57
N LEU A 99 -10.28 -4.44 12.72
CA LEU A 99 -10.89 -3.73 11.61
C LEU A 99 -11.44 -4.68 10.55
N ALA A 100 -12.54 -4.28 9.92
CA ALA A 100 -13.18 -5.00 8.83
C ALA A 100 -12.72 -4.47 7.47
N GLN A 101 -12.25 -5.37 6.61
CA GLN A 101 -11.80 -5.07 5.25
C GLN A 101 -12.71 -5.76 4.21
N PRO A 102 -12.89 -5.14 3.03
CA PRO A 102 -13.49 -5.80 1.87
C PRO A 102 -12.91 -7.18 1.61
N VAL A 103 -13.78 -8.16 1.37
CA VAL A 103 -13.39 -9.50 0.91
C VAL A 103 -13.01 -9.41 -0.57
N LEU A 104 -11.82 -9.88 -0.92
CA LEU A 104 -11.34 -9.90 -2.32
C LEU A 104 -11.43 -11.28 -2.94
N GLY A 105 -11.40 -12.34 -2.15
CA GLY A 105 -11.31 -13.70 -2.65
C GLY A 105 -10.70 -14.66 -1.63
N LYS A 106 -10.21 -15.80 -2.12
CA LYS A 106 -9.55 -16.82 -1.29
C LYS A 106 -8.53 -17.63 -2.11
N VAL A 107 -7.36 -17.85 -1.53
CA VAL A 107 -6.36 -18.80 -2.04
C VAL A 107 -6.96 -20.21 -1.97
N LEU A 108 -6.79 -21.01 -3.03
CA LEU A 108 -7.27 -22.40 -3.05
C LEU A 108 -6.59 -23.21 -1.94
N GLU A 109 -7.36 -24.10 -1.33
CA GLU A 109 -6.98 -24.81 -0.10
C GLU A 109 -5.68 -25.62 -0.25
N GLU A 110 -5.46 -26.20 -1.42
CA GLU A 110 -4.25 -26.96 -1.75
C GLU A 110 -2.95 -26.13 -1.60
N TYR A 111 -3.00 -24.80 -1.70
CA TYR A 111 -1.83 -23.92 -1.55
C TYR A 111 -1.66 -23.34 -0.13
N HIS A 112 -2.58 -23.59 0.80
CA HIS A 112 -2.55 -22.94 2.13
C HIS A 112 -1.26 -23.22 2.90
N HIS A 113 -0.69 -24.40 2.71
CA HIS A 113 0.56 -24.82 3.35
C HIS A 113 1.79 -23.97 2.95
N LEU A 114 1.74 -23.28 1.81
CA LEU A 114 2.81 -22.41 1.32
C LEU A 114 2.79 -21.02 1.97
N LEU A 115 1.62 -20.55 2.40
CA LEU A 115 1.45 -19.17 2.89
C LEU A 115 2.28 -18.86 4.15
N PRO A 116 2.40 -19.76 5.15
CA PRO A 116 3.27 -19.53 6.30
C PRO A 116 4.76 -19.49 5.93
N VAL A 117 5.19 -20.18 4.87
CA VAL A 117 6.57 -20.14 4.38
C VAL A 117 6.87 -18.76 3.83
N VAL A 118 5.99 -18.25 2.95
CA VAL A 118 6.08 -16.88 2.41
C VAL A 118 6.02 -15.86 3.56
N GLY A 119 5.04 -15.97 4.46
CA GLY A 119 4.87 -15.08 5.62
C GLY A 119 6.15 -14.88 6.41
N LYS A 120 6.83 -15.97 6.77
CA LYS A 120 8.09 -15.94 7.52
C LYS A 120 9.24 -15.34 6.70
N ALA A 121 9.35 -15.68 5.43
CA ALA A 121 10.37 -15.13 4.54
C ALA A 121 10.24 -13.61 4.41
N ILE A 122 9.02 -13.12 4.15
CA ILE A 122 8.74 -11.68 4.04
C ILE A 122 8.92 -10.98 5.38
N TRP A 123 8.53 -11.57 6.51
CA TRP A 123 8.79 -11.00 7.83
C TRP A 123 10.29 -10.81 8.07
N ASN A 124 11.10 -11.85 7.85
CA ASN A 124 12.55 -11.77 8.01
C ASN A 124 13.17 -10.74 7.07
N ASN A 125 12.68 -10.67 5.83
CA ASN A 125 13.15 -9.69 4.87
C ASN A 125 12.83 -8.25 5.30
N LEU A 126 11.56 -7.99 5.67
CA LEU A 126 11.12 -6.67 6.12
C LEU A 126 11.84 -6.25 7.40
N PHE A 127 12.14 -7.16 8.31
CA PHE A 127 12.77 -6.80 9.58
C PHE A 127 14.29 -6.65 9.43
N PHE A 128 14.95 -7.51 8.65
CA PHE A 128 16.41 -7.64 8.63
C PHE A 128 17.04 -7.47 7.25
N ALA A 129 16.69 -8.32 6.27
CA ALA A 129 17.49 -8.47 5.05
C ALA A 129 17.34 -7.30 4.08
N LYS A 130 16.14 -6.69 4.03
CA LYS A 130 15.81 -5.54 3.16
C LYS A 130 16.02 -5.79 1.66
N GLU A 131 15.99 -7.04 1.23
CA GLU A 131 16.01 -7.45 -0.17
C GLU A 131 14.70 -7.06 -0.86
N LYS A 132 14.76 -6.84 -2.18
CA LYS A 132 13.57 -6.50 -2.97
C LYS A 132 12.83 -7.79 -3.34
N ILE A 133 11.87 -8.20 -2.52
CA ILE A 133 10.98 -9.33 -2.83
C ILE A 133 9.69 -8.77 -3.40
N PHE A 134 9.31 -9.23 -4.58
CA PHE A 134 8.11 -8.79 -5.27
C PHE A 134 7.03 -9.87 -5.24
N VAL A 135 5.78 -9.42 -5.34
CA VAL A 135 4.65 -10.27 -5.65
C VAL A 135 4.10 -9.88 -7.00
N GLU A 136 3.91 -10.87 -7.85
CA GLU A 136 3.35 -10.76 -9.18
C GLU A 136 1.95 -11.39 -9.17
N VAL A 137 0.95 -10.63 -9.61
CA VAL A 137 -0.43 -11.12 -9.70
C VAL A 137 -0.88 -11.05 -11.16
N ARG A 138 -1.43 -12.14 -11.66
CA ARG A 138 -1.87 -12.25 -13.06
C ARG A 138 -3.11 -13.15 -13.19
N PRO A 139 -3.88 -13.06 -14.28
CA PRO A 139 -4.93 -14.03 -14.58
C PRO A 139 -4.35 -15.44 -14.64
N HIS A 140 -5.01 -16.42 -14.03
CA HIS A 140 -4.58 -17.81 -14.08
C HIS A 140 -4.66 -18.37 -15.52
N ASP A 141 -5.74 -18.04 -16.23
CA ASP A 141 -5.88 -18.28 -17.66
C ASP A 141 -5.62 -16.98 -18.42
N VAL A 142 -4.47 -16.90 -19.10
CA VAL A 142 -4.04 -15.73 -19.87
C VAL A 142 -5.05 -15.38 -20.98
N SER A 143 -5.82 -16.33 -21.48
CA SER A 143 -6.85 -16.06 -22.49
C SER A 143 -8.00 -15.19 -21.97
N GLN A 144 -8.20 -15.19 -20.64
CA GLN A 144 -9.21 -14.40 -19.91
C GLN A 144 -8.70 -13.04 -19.45
N ALA A 145 -7.42 -12.72 -19.71
CA ALA A 145 -6.85 -11.43 -19.37
C ALA A 145 -7.70 -10.28 -19.92
N PHE A 146 -7.81 -9.19 -19.14
CA PHE A 146 -8.52 -8.00 -19.57
C PHE A 146 -7.89 -7.44 -20.86
N LYS A 147 -8.70 -7.22 -21.89
CA LYS A 147 -8.26 -6.75 -23.23
C LYS A 147 -8.64 -5.30 -23.53
N GLY A 148 -9.29 -4.61 -22.60
CA GLY A 148 -9.72 -3.22 -22.78
C GLY A 148 -8.58 -2.23 -22.57
N GLU A 149 -8.87 -0.95 -22.82
CA GLU A 149 -7.99 0.13 -22.37
C GLU A 149 -8.03 0.21 -20.84
N GLY A 150 -6.88 0.19 -20.19
CA GLY A 150 -6.79 0.35 -18.74
C GLY A 150 -7.34 1.71 -18.30
N ARG A 151 -7.84 1.79 -17.06
CA ARG A 151 -8.53 2.98 -16.48
C ARG A 151 -7.73 4.30 -16.55
N PHE A 152 -6.42 4.22 -16.81
CA PHE A 152 -5.48 5.33 -16.83
C PHE A 152 -4.68 5.41 -18.15
N ALA A 153 -5.25 4.92 -19.27
CA ALA A 153 -4.56 4.89 -20.56
C ALA A 153 -4.36 6.28 -21.20
N ASN A 154 -5.30 7.21 -21.00
CA ASN A 154 -5.39 8.47 -21.75
C ASN A 154 -5.22 9.71 -20.85
N LEU A 155 -4.29 9.66 -19.89
CA LEU A 155 -4.05 10.74 -18.94
C LEU A 155 -3.36 11.95 -19.57
N LYS A 156 -3.65 13.14 -19.03
CA LYS A 156 -3.04 14.43 -19.41
C LYS A 156 -2.64 15.22 -18.17
N GLY A 157 -1.90 16.32 -18.39
CA GLY A 157 -1.56 17.28 -17.34
C GLY A 157 -0.86 16.66 -16.13
N ALA A 158 -1.19 17.16 -14.93
CA ALA A 158 -0.61 16.69 -13.68
C ALA A 158 -0.87 15.20 -13.41
N ALA A 159 -2.06 14.69 -13.75
CA ALA A 159 -2.40 13.28 -13.55
C ALA A 159 -1.47 12.34 -14.32
N ALA A 160 -1.10 12.69 -15.56
CA ALA A 160 -0.15 11.92 -16.36
C ALA A 160 1.25 11.88 -15.72
N VAL A 161 1.69 13.00 -15.15
CA VAL A 161 3.00 13.10 -14.46
C VAL A 161 3.02 12.23 -13.22
N PHE A 162 1.98 12.30 -12.37
CA PHE A 162 1.89 11.49 -11.16
C PHE A 162 1.87 9.99 -11.48
N TYR A 163 1.08 9.61 -12.47
CA TYR A 163 0.95 8.22 -12.90
C TYR A 163 2.26 7.67 -13.51
N ALA A 164 2.95 8.46 -14.34
CA ALA A 164 4.22 8.06 -14.92
C ALA A 164 5.28 7.81 -13.82
N GLU A 165 5.36 8.70 -12.83
CA GLU A 165 6.29 8.52 -11.72
C GLU A 165 5.88 7.34 -10.84
N ALA A 166 4.59 7.16 -10.52
CA ALA A 166 4.10 6.00 -9.77
C ALA A 166 4.49 4.67 -10.45
N LYS A 167 4.46 4.61 -11.78
CA LYS A 167 4.95 3.47 -12.56
C LYS A 167 6.46 3.30 -12.46
N ARG A 168 7.22 4.39 -12.60
CA ARG A 168 8.69 4.35 -12.48
C ARG A 168 9.13 3.80 -11.12
N ILE A 169 8.49 4.27 -10.05
CA ILE A 169 8.83 3.88 -8.67
C ILE A 169 8.07 2.63 -8.21
N GLN A 170 7.44 1.90 -9.12
CA GLN A 170 6.76 0.64 -8.82
C GLN A 170 7.76 -0.43 -8.36
N THR A 171 8.91 -0.49 -9.03
CA THR A 171 9.98 -1.49 -8.82
C THR A 171 11.34 -0.87 -8.52
N ASP A 172 11.50 0.43 -8.76
CA ASP A 172 12.72 1.17 -8.49
C ASP A 172 12.54 2.11 -7.30
N GLU A 173 13.55 2.13 -6.43
CA GLU A 173 13.53 2.98 -5.26
C GLU A 173 13.57 4.46 -5.68
N PRO A 174 12.68 5.32 -5.16
CA PRO A 174 12.74 6.76 -5.40
C PRO A 174 13.94 7.37 -4.68
N GLU A 175 14.63 8.26 -5.38
CA GLU A 175 15.87 8.89 -4.91
C GLU A 175 15.68 9.68 -3.61
N ASP A 176 14.54 10.34 -3.43
CA ASP A 176 14.22 11.07 -2.20
C ASP A 176 14.24 10.13 -0.97
N LEU A 177 13.63 8.94 -1.07
CA LEU A 177 13.62 7.99 0.05
C LEU A 177 14.99 7.33 0.26
N ARG A 178 15.74 7.06 -0.82
CA ARG A 178 17.13 6.57 -0.71
C ARG A 178 17.97 7.53 0.11
N ARG A 179 17.90 8.84 -0.21
CA ARG A 179 18.63 9.90 0.49
C ARG A 179 18.20 10.00 1.96
N ILE A 180 16.90 9.96 2.25
CA ILE A 180 16.37 9.96 3.63
C ILE A 180 16.94 8.80 4.45
N ARG A 181 16.84 7.56 3.96
CA ARG A 181 17.28 6.38 4.73
C ARG A 181 18.80 6.27 4.88
N THR A 182 19.56 6.94 4.01
CA THR A 182 21.04 6.95 4.05
C THR A 182 21.61 8.16 4.78
N GLY A 183 20.76 9.07 5.26
CA GLY A 183 21.19 10.28 5.95
C GLY A 183 21.72 11.37 5.02
N GLU A 184 21.57 11.23 3.70
CA GLU A 184 21.88 12.26 2.70
C GLU A 184 20.75 13.31 2.63
N ILE A 185 20.32 13.79 3.79
CA ILE A 185 19.31 14.84 3.95
C ILE A 185 19.99 16.15 4.34
N GLY A 186 19.34 17.28 4.07
CA GLY A 186 19.84 18.60 4.44
C GLY A 186 19.87 18.81 5.96
N ASP A 187 19.47 20.00 6.42
CA ASP A 187 19.58 20.37 7.84
C ASP A 187 18.53 19.71 8.77
N THR A 188 17.74 18.76 8.25
CA THR A 188 16.66 18.11 9.00
C THR A 188 17.21 17.02 9.91
N GLY A 189 17.18 17.29 11.23
CA GLY A 189 17.64 16.32 12.23
C GLY A 189 18.39 16.97 13.38
N THR A 190 17.70 17.16 14.50
CA THR A 190 18.28 17.85 15.67
C THR A 190 19.47 17.06 16.21
N TYR A 191 20.53 17.79 16.59
CA TYR A 191 21.78 17.23 17.14
C TYR A 191 22.57 16.34 16.17
N GLY A 192 22.43 16.55 14.86
CA GLY A 192 23.28 15.91 13.85
C GLY A 192 22.95 14.44 13.56
N GLN A 193 21.73 14.00 13.87
CA GLN A 193 21.21 12.66 13.54
C GLN A 193 20.01 12.76 12.59
N TYR A 194 19.83 11.75 11.73
CA TYR A 194 18.75 11.72 10.74
C TYR A 194 17.63 10.72 11.09
N PHE A 195 17.76 9.96 12.17
CA PHE A 195 16.77 8.95 12.56
C PHE A 195 15.39 9.57 12.79
N THR A 196 15.32 10.66 13.53
CA THR A 196 14.02 11.32 13.79
C THR A 196 13.43 11.90 12.52
N ALA A 197 14.26 12.43 11.60
CA ALA A 197 13.78 12.90 10.30
C ALA A 197 13.17 11.74 9.49
N TRP A 198 13.82 10.59 9.48
CA TRP A 198 13.33 9.39 8.81
C TRP A 198 12.05 8.84 9.46
N ASP A 199 11.97 8.81 10.79
CA ASP A 199 10.76 8.41 11.54
C ASP A 199 9.56 9.30 11.23
N PHE A 200 9.74 10.62 11.31
CA PHE A 200 8.69 11.57 10.98
C PHE A 200 8.28 11.48 9.51
N ALA A 201 9.23 11.36 8.58
CA ALA A 201 8.93 11.19 7.16
C ALA A 201 8.11 9.92 6.92
N ASN A 202 8.48 8.79 7.54
CA ASN A 202 7.76 7.52 7.41
C ASN A 202 6.34 7.59 7.99
N GLY A 203 6.18 8.19 9.18
CA GLY A 203 4.88 8.37 9.83
C GLY A 203 3.96 9.32 9.06
N MET A 204 4.44 10.53 8.77
CA MET A 204 3.64 11.57 8.12
C MET A 204 3.32 11.23 6.66
N LEU A 205 4.21 10.54 5.94
CA LEU A 205 3.91 10.08 4.58
C LEU A 205 2.71 9.11 4.59
N ARG A 206 2.71 8.15 5.53
CA ARG A 206 1.57 7.23 5.69
C ARG A 206 0.30 8.00 6.03
N ASP A 207 0.36 8.94 6.95
CA ASP A 207 -0.81 9.68 7.43
C ASP A 207 -1.37 10.62 6.34
N TYR A 208 -0.50 11.29 5.60
CA TYR A 208 -0.87 12.13 4.48
C TYR A 208 -1.55 11.32 3.38
N ILE A 209 -0.90 10.28 2.86
CA ILE A 209 -1.42 9.54 1.72
C ILE A 209 -2.62 8.68 2.11
N MET A 210 -2.53 7.95 3.22
CA MET A 210 -3.56 6.96 3.60
C MET A 210 -4.75 7.57 4.33
N TYR A 211 -4.52 8.58 5.16
CA TYR A 211 -5.53 9.09 6.09
C TYR A 211 -5.96 10.53 5.78
N THR A 212 -5.31 11.21 4.83
CA THR A 212 -5.71 12.55 4.36
C THR A 212 -6.16 12.51 2.90
N ALA A 213 -5.30 12.06 1.97
CA ALA A 213 -5.62 12.08 0.54
C ALA A 213 -6.80 11.16 0.15
N TYR A 214 -6.94 9.98 0.77
CA TYR A 214 -8.09 9.10 0.51
C TYR A 214 -9.43 9.68 0.96
N PRO A 215 -9.57 10.22 2.18
CA PRO A 215 -10.77 10.97 2.53
C PRO A 215 -11.09 12.10 1.55
N LEU A 216 -10.08 12.87 1.10
CA LEU A 216 -10.29 13.90 0.07
C LEU A 216 -10.88 13.32 -1.21
N LEU A 217 -10.39 12.17 -1.69
CA LEU A 217 -10.94 11.50 -2.88
C LEU A 217 -12.43 11.18 -2.73
N LYS A 218 -12.88 10.83 -1.53
CA LYS A 218 -14.31 10.55 -1.25
C LYS A 218 -15.15 11.83 -1.12
N LEU A 219 -14.53 12.93 -0.69
CA LEU A 219 -15.22 14.20 -0.47
C LEU A 219 -15.53 14.96 -1.77
N ILE A 220 -14.88 14.63 -2.90
CA ILE A 220 -15.17 15.21 -4.22
C ILE A 220 -16.66 15.10 -4.57
N ASP A 221 -17.29 13.98 -4.22
CA ASP A 221 -18.69 13.74 -4.56
C ASP A 221 -19.66 14.52 -3.70
N THR A 222 -19.25 14.91 -2.49
CA THR A 222 -20.12 15.50 -1.46
C THR A 222 -19.98 17.00 -1.34
N LEU A 223 -18.81 17.57 -1.64
CA LEU A 223 -18.53 19.00 -1.47
C LEU A 223 -18.80 19.78 -2.76
N SER A 224 -19.04 21.09 -2.61
CA SER A 224 -18.90 22.01 -3.74
C SER A 224 -17.43 22.11 -4.16
N HIS A 225 -17.15 22.57 -5.38
CA HIS A 225 -15.76 22.73 -5.82
C HIS A 225 -15.00 23.75 -4.96
N GLU A 226 -15.63 24.87 -4.61
CA GLU A 226 -15.05 25.89 -3.73
C GLU A 226 -14.70 25.32 -2.35
N ASP A 227 -15.62 24.58 -1.73
CA ASP A 227 -15.37 23.93 -0.43
C ASP A 227 -14.28 22.85 -0.55
N PHE A 228 -14.25 22.11 -1.65
CA PHE A 228 -13.23 21.09 -1.89
C PHE A 228 -11.83 21.71 -1.99
N VAL A 229 -11.69 22.81 -2.73
CA VAL A 229 -10.43 23.59 -2.79
C VAL A 229 -10.04 24.05 -1.39
N ALA A 230 -10.97 24.65 -0.63
CA ALA A 230 -10.69 25.14 0.72
C ALA A 230 -10.21 24.02 1.67
N VAL A 231 -10.83 22.83 1.58
CA VAL A 231 -10.44 21.66 2.36
C VAL A 231 -9.04 21.17 1.95
N VAL A 232 -8.73 21.08 0.66
CA VAL A 232 -7.40 20.68 0.18
C VAL A 232 -6.33 21.64 0.71
N GLU A 233 -6.55 22.95 0.60
CA GLU A 233 -5.62 23.99 1.08
C GLU A 233 -5.44 23.97 2.61
N ALA A 234 -6.45 23.52 3.36
CA ALA A 234 -6.36 23.42 4.82
C ALA A 234 -5.52 22.22 5.29
N PHE A 235 -5.53 21.10 4.55
CA PHE A 235 -4.88 19.87 4.98
C PHE A 235 -3.52 19.63 4.30
N ASP A 236 -3.41 19.92 3.01
CA ASP A 236 -2.29 19.49 2.17
C ASP A 236 -0.95 20.19 2.49
N PRO A 237 -0.88 21.52 2.72
CA PRO A 237 0.39 22.23 2.96
C PRO A 237 1.14 21.72 4.19
N ALA A 238 0.44 21.46 5.30
CA ALA A 238 1.06 21.00 6.55
C ALA A 238 1.83 19.68 6.37
N TYR A 239 1.32 18.77 5.53
CA TYR A 239 2.01 17.52 5.21
C TYR A 239 3.08 17.72 4.14
N SER A 240 2.71 18.30 2.99
CA SER A 240 3.58 18.39 1.82
C SER A 240 4.83 19.24 2.08
N GLU A 241 4.70 20.37 2.76
CA GLU A 241 5.84 21.24 3.08
C GLU A 241 6.78 20.59 4.08
N TYR A 242 6.23 19.97 5.13
CA TYR A 242 7.05 19.26 6.12
C TYR A 242 7.77 18.05 5.51
N LEU A 243 7.08 17.26 4.68
CA LEU A 243 7.68 16.12 3.99
C LEU A 243 8.73 16.57 2.97
N GLY A 244 8.50 17.70 2.27
CA GLY A 244 9.48 18.35 1.41
C GLY A 244 10.73 18.78 2.19
N TYR A 245 10.55 19.48 3.32
CA TYR A 245 11.62 19.82 4.26
C TYR A 245 12.37 18.57 4.76
N SER A 246 11.66 17.46 4.94
CA SER A 246 12.24 16.17 5.36
C SER A 246 12.93 15.41 4.21
N GLY A 247 12.97 15.95 2.99
CA GLY A 247 13.71 15.40 1.85
C GLY A 247 12.86 14.86 0.69
N LEU A 248 11.53 14.81 0.83
CA LEU A 248 10.60 14.39 -0.24
C LEU A 248 10.27 15.55 -1.20
N ASN A 249 11.30 16.09 -1.84
CA ASN A 249 11.17 17.24 -2.74
C ASN A 249 10.21 16.98 -3.92
N THR A 250 10.23 15.76 -4.47
CA THR A 250 9.35 15.36 -5.57
C THR A 250 7.88 15.34 -5.11
N LEU A 251 7.61 14.90 -3.88
CA LEU A 251 6.27 14.92 -3.31
C LEU A 251 5.76 16.36 -3.12
N LEU A 252 6.63 17.28 -2.66
CA LEU A 252 6.27 18.69 -2.52
C LEU A 252 5.93 19.33 -3.88
N ASP A 253 6.76 19.10 -4.90
CA ASP A 253 6.48 19.56 -6.26
C ASP A 253 5.15 18.98 -6.80
N PHE A 254 4.90 17.69 -6.57
CA PHE A 254 3.66 17.06 -7.01
C PHE A 254 2.43 17.56 -6.25
N SER A 255 2.54 17.81 -4.95
CA SER A 255 1.48 18.41 -4.15
C SER A 255 1.16 19.84 -4.63
N ASN A 256 2.17 20.65 -4.96
CA ASN A 256 1.96 21.97 -5.56
C ASN A 256 1.19 21.88 -6.89
N LYS A 257 1.58 20.94 -7.76
CA LYS A 257 0.88 20.67 -9.03
C LYS A 257 -0.54 20.18 -8.83
N LEU A 258 -0.76 19.34 -7.82
CA LEU A 258 -2.09 18.83 -7.47
C LEU A 258 -3.01 19.99 -7.04
N ARG A 259 -2.55 20.83 -6.11
CA ARG A 259 -3.31 22.00 -5.64
C ARG A 259 -3.64 22.97 -6.78
N ALA A 260 -2.68 23.24 -7.67
CA ALA A 260 -2.90 24.06 -8.85
C ALA A 260 -3.96 23.46 -9.77
N ALA A 261 -3.84 22.18 -10.14
CA ALA A 261 -4.78 21.50 -11.03
C ALA A 261 -6.20 21.41 -10.43
N ILE A 262 -6.33 21.18 -9.12
CA ILE A 262 -7.63 21.14 -8.44
C ILE A 262 -8.35 22.50 -8.52
N ARG A 263 -7.63 23.63 -8.54
CA ARG A 263 -8.23 24.97 -8.68
C ARG A 263 -8.72 25.26 -10.10
N GLU A 264 -8.20 24.57 -11.10
CA GLU A 264 -8.45 24.85 -12.52
C GLU A 264 -9.67 24.13 -13.10
N THR A 265 -10.16 23.08 -12.44
CA THR A 265 -11.27 22.25 -12.94
C THR A 265 -12.27 21.92 -11.83
N ASP A 266 -13.57 22.08 -12.12
CA ASP A 266 -14.67 21.63 -11.27
C ASP A 266 -15.27 20.29 -11.75
N ASP A 267 -14.71 19.70 -12.80
CA ASP A 267 -15.12 18.39 -13.31
C ASP A 267 -14.75 17.29 -12.30
N LYS A 268 -15.78 16.61 -11.78
CA LYS A 268 -15.61 15.59 -10.74
C LYS A 268 -14.79 14.39 -11.21
N GLU A 269 -14.87 13.98 -12.48
CA GLU A 269 -14.07 12.88 -12.99
C GLU A 269 -12.59 13.27 -13.13
N GLU A 270 -12.32 14.50 -13.56
CA GLU A 270 -10.97 15.04 -13.62
C GLU A 270 -10.35 15.14 -12.23
N LEU A 271 -11.09 15.68 -11.25
CA LEU A 271 -10.67 15.75 -9.84
C LEU A 271 -10.39 14.35 -9.25
N ARG A 272 -11.27 13.38 -9.50
CA ARG A 272 -11.06 11.99 -9.05
C ARG A 272 -9.83 11.38 -9.70
N THR A 273 -9.59 11.66 -10.99
CA THR A 273 -8.42 11.17 -11.72
C THR A 273 -7.12 11.77 -11.18
N LEU A 274 -7.10 13.08 -10.91
CA LEU A 274 -5.98 13.78 -10.28
C LEU A 274 -5.63 13.17 -8.92
N LEU A 275 -6.63 13.02 -8.03
CA LEU A 275 -6.37 12.45 -6.71
C LEU A 275 -6.00 10.97 -6.77
N ARG A 276 -6.63 10.16 -7.61
CA ARG A 276 -6.27 8.73 -7.75
C ARG A 276 -4.82 8.57 -8.19
N THR A 277 -4.37 9.31 -9.19
CA THR A 277 -2.99 9.21 -9.70
C THR A 277 -1.97 9.75 -8.69
N PHE A 278 -2.28 10.82 -7.96
CA PHE A 278 -1.46 11.30 -6.85
C PHE A 278 -1.35 10.27 -5.71
N ILE A 279 -2.47 9.65 -5.33
CA ILE A 279 -2.53 8.59 -4.33
C ILE A 279 -1.74 7.36 -4.77
N MET A 280 -1.76 6.99 -6.06
CA MET A 280 -0.90 5.90 -6.58
C MET A 280 0.57 6.19 -6.33
N TYR A 281 1.03 7.39 -6.68
CA TYR A 281 2.39 7.83 -6.42
C TYR A 281 2.72 7.76 -4.92
N GLY A 282 1.86 8.33 -4.08
CA GLY A 282 2.01 8.29 -2.63
C GLY A 282 2.05 6.87 -2.05
N ASN A 283 1.22 5.95 -2.55
CA ASN A 283 1.23 4.56 -2.12
C ASN A 283 2.56 3.87 -2.43
N ARG A 284 3.23 4.23 -3.53
CA ARG A 284 4.57 3.71 -3.84
C ARG A 284 5.64 4.25 -2.94
N LEU A 285 5.59 5.56 -2.64
CA LEU A 285 6.45 6.11 -1.60
C LEU A 285 6.23 5.37 -0.26
N CYS A 286 4.96 5.15 0.14
CA CYS A 286 4.64 4.39 1.34
C CYS A 286 5.25 2.98 1.31
N ALA A 287 5.18 2.27 0.18
CA ALA A 287 5.76 0.94 0.06
C ALA A 287 7.27 0.94 0.28
N TRP A 288 8.01 1.86 -0.35
CA TRP A 288 9.46 2.00 -0.19
C TRP A 288 9.87 2.47 1.20
N SER A 289 9.18 3.47 1.73
CA SER A 289 9.42 3.97 3.09
C SER A 289 9.23 2.84 4.08
N TYR A 290 8.14 2.09 3.95
CA TYR A 290 7.82 0.96 4.81
C TYR A 290 8.83 -0.17 4.72
N HIS A 291 9.27 -0.53 3.51
CA HIS A 291 10.24 -1.60 3.30
C HIS A 291 11.56 -1.30 4.01
N TYR A 292 12.11 -0.10 3.81
CA TYR A 292 13.42 0.24 4.34
C TYR A 292 13.42 0.73 5.78
N PHE A 293 12.29 1.19 6.32
CA PHE A 293 12.20 1.67 7.70
C PHE A 293 12.82 0.65 8.69
N PRO A 294 13.61 1.07 9.70
CA PRO A 294 14.41 0.18 10.52
C PRO A 294 13.57 -0.54 11.58
N TRP A 295 12.62 -1.38 11.14
CA TRP A 295 11.72 -2.14 12.02
C TRP A 295 12.45 -3.05 13.00
N TYR A 296 13.70 -3.44 12.70
CA TYR A 296 14.55 -4.19 13.62
C TYR A 296 14.68 -3.53 15.00
N LEU A 297 14.51 -2.21 15.12
CA LEU A 297 14.46 -1.52 16.41
C LEU A 297 13.39 -2.11 17.35
N GLY A 298 12.29 -2.64 16.81
CA GLY A 298 11.25 -3.34 17.55
C GLY A 298 11.76 -4.53 18.39
N MET A 299 12.93 -5.09 18.06
CA MET A 299 13.51 -6.18 18.86
C MET A 299 13.88 -5.79 20.29
N PHE A 300 14.03 -4.48 20.54
CA PHE A 300 14.33 -3.92 21.85
C PHE A 300 13.07 -3.59 22.65
N TYR A 301 11.87 -3.80 22.08
CA TYR A 301 10.58 -3.46 22.68
C TYR A 301 9.69 -4.71 22.82
N GLY A 302 10.05 -5.59 23.75
CA GLY A 302 9.23 -6.77 24.09
C GLY A 302 7.89 -6.38 24.71
N ARG A 303 6.85 -7.21 24.53
CA ARG A 303 5.56 -7.00 25.19
C ARG A 303 5.53 -7.77 26.51
N ALA A 304 4.94 -7.19 27.55
CA ALA A 304 4.59 -7.92 28.76
C ALA A 304 3.07 -8.09 28.82
N VAL A 305 2.58 -9.32 28.96
CA VAL A 305 1.15 -9.61 29.16
C VAL A 305 1.03 -10.40 30.45
N ASN A 306 0.31 -9.85 31.44
CA ASN A 306 0.11 -10.46 32.76
C ASN A 306 1.43 -10.87 33.45
N GLY A 307 2.48 -10.04 33.30
CA GLY A 307 3.81 -10.32 33.85
C GLY A 307 4.67 -11.30 33.05
N GLN A 308 4.16 -11.89 31.97
CA GLN A 308 4.94 -12.70 31.03
C GLN A 308 5.53 -11.83 29.93
N GLU A 309 6.84 -11.85 29.77
CA GLU A 309 7.53 -11.19 28.66
C GLU A 309 7.48 -12.03 27.37
N PHE A 310 7.16 -11.35 26.28
CA PHE A 310 7.18 -11.85 24.92
C PHE A 310 8.28 -11.08 24.19
N PRO A 311 9.45 -11.68 23.98
CA PRO A 311 10.55 -11.01 23.30
C PRO A 311 10.12 -10.64 21.88
N GLY A 312 10.47 -9.44 21.42
CA GLY A 312 10.20 -8.95 20.05
C GLY A 312 11.01 -9.68 18.96
N ARG A 313 11.58 -10.84 19.28
CA ARG A 313 12.31 -11.72 18.35
C ARG A 313 11.36 -12.84 17.96
N PHE A 314 11.20 -13.08 16.65
CA PHE A 314 10.59 -14.32 16.20
C PHE A 314 11.46 -15.45 16.77
N ASN A 315 10.90 -16.26 17.68
CA ASN A 315 11.64 -17.39 18.24
C ASN A 315 12.15 -18.20 17.04
N GLN A 316 13.48 -18.31 16.91
CA GLN A 316 14.04 -19.41 16.14
C GLN A 316 13.46 -20.66 16.79
N ILE A 317 12.48 -21.27 16.13
CA ILE A 317 12.07 -22.63 16.49
C ILE A 317 13.37 -23.41 16.41
N LYS A 318 13.88 -23.85 17.57
CA LYS A 318 15.03 -24.74 17.59
C LYS A 318 14.66 -25.92 16.70
N PRO A 319 15.44 -26.24 15.66
CA PRO A 319 15.28 -27.52 15.01
C PRO A 319 15.53 -28.58 16.09
N ASN A 320 14.47 -29.31 16.44
CA ASN A 320 14.60 -30.60 17.11
C ASN A 320 14.95 -31.63 16.03
#